data_AF-A0A2P5BAJ4-F1
#
_entry.id   AF-A0A2P5BAJ4-F1
#
_cell.length_a   1.000
_cell.length_b   1.000
_cell.length_c   1.000
_cell.angle_alpha   90.00
_cell.angle_beta   90.00
_cell.angle_gamma   90.00
#
_symmetry.space_group_name_H-M   'P 1'
#
loop_
_entity.id
_entity.type
_entity.pdbx_description
1 polymer ?
#
loop_
_entity_poly.entity_id
_entity_poly.type
_entity_poly.pdbx_seq_one_letter_code
_entity_poly.pdbx_strand_id
1 'polypeptide(L)'
;MKVHLAKISGLKIHDYTNVHVMKLGDNIWDKYFTSHKVVKREILDVMYSSIQAESDEDAMKLVFLYFVAQALLSNMKSTNVPDMCFRLVNNLDAFNVYSWGSYLWYDLKDQMKKRAMFQSVTMINKKLVTCYDLNRLPVVLQIWAYDCFPDFAMKHAIYDDEKKCPKILN
;
A
#
# COMPACT_ATOMS: atom_id res chain seq x y z
N MET A 1 -16.07 1.75 -10.80
CA MET A 1 -15.07 1.03 -9.98
C MET A 1 -14.02 1.97 -9.37
N LYS A 2 -13.15 2.63 -10.16
CA LYS A 2 -12.17 3.63 -9.69
C LYS A 2 -12.78 4.75 -8.81
N VAL A 3 -13.90 5.34 -9.23
CA VAL A 3 -14.60 6.42 -8.49
C VAL A 3 -15.18 5.95 -7.14
N HIS A 4 -15.60 4.69 -7.02
CA HIS A 4 -16.11 4.16 -5.75
C HIS A 4 -14.97 3.94 -4.76
N LEU A 5 -13.79 3.52 -5.22
CA LEU A 5 -12.61 3.42 -4.38
C LEU A 5 -12.22 4.79 -3.79
N ALA A 6 -12.26 5.87 -4.58
CA ALA A 6 -12.04 7.23 -4.06
C ALA A 6 -13.01 7.57 -2.91
N LYS A 7 -14.31 7.30 -3.11
CA LYS A 7 -15.34 7.61 -2.10
C LYS A 7 -15.12 6.86 -0.79
N ILE A 8 -14.76 5.58 -0.85
CA ILE A 8 -14.57 4.75 0.35
C ILE A 8 -13.21 5.01 1.02
N SER A 9 -12.17 5.24 0.23
CA SER A 9 -10.80 5.45 0.75
C SER A 9 -10.53 6.89 1.19
N GLY A 10 -11.30 7.87 0.71
CA GLY A 10 -10.99 9.29 0.83
C GLY A 10 -9.76 9.73 0.02
N LEU A 11 -9.12 8.83 -0.74
CA LEU A 11 -7.91 9.12 -1.47
C LEU A 11 -8.20 9.88 -2.77
N LYS A 12 -7.34 10.86 -3.07
CA LYS A 12 -7.44 11.68 -4.28
C LYS A 12 -7.28 10.82 -5.53
N ILE A 13 -8.24 10.96 -6.45
CA ILE A 13 -8.21 10.36 -7.79
C ILE A 13 -8.24 11.47 -8.82
N HIS A 14 -7.12 11.66 -9.50
CA HIS A 14 -7.00 12.44 -10.73
C HIS A 14 -5.95 11.79 -11.63
N ASP A 15 -5.81 12.31 -12.85
CA ASP A 15 -4.81 11.81 -13.80
C ASP A 15 -3.39 11.99 -13.26
N TYR A 16 -2.52 11.07 -13.69
CA TYR A 16 -1.20 10.82 -13.11
C TYR A 16 -0.37 12.11 -13.11
N THR A 17 -0.04 12.63 -11.92
CA THR A 17 0.97 13.68 -11.81
C THR A 17 2.34 13.05 -11.99
N ASN A 18 3.07 13.48 -13.02
CA ASN A 18 4.46 13.10 -13.22
C ASN A 18 5.26 13.56 -11.99
N VAL A 19 5.75 12.61 -11.18
CA VAL A 19 6.64 12.90 -10.04
C VAL A 19 8.09 13.06 -10.51
N HIS A 20 8.31 13.26 -11.81
CA HIS A 20 9.63 13.48 -12.35
C HIS A 20 10.06 14.93 -12.10
N VAL A 21 11.20 15.06 -11.43
CA VAL A 21 11.89 16.28 -10.99
C VAL A 21 11.43 16.81 -9.64
N MET A 22 11.88 16.15 -8.57
CA MET A 22 12.00 16.79 -7.25
C MET A 22 13.45 16.67 -6.79
N LYS A 23 14.08 17.82 -6.51
CA LYS A 23 15.46 17.89 -6.04
C LYS A 23 15.57 17.19 -4.69
N LEU A 24 16.59 16.36 -4.60
CA LEU A 24 17.02 15.59 -3.44
C LEU A 24 17.70 16.53 -2.42
N GLY A 25 16.95 17.47 -1.83
CA GLY A 25 17.39 18.09 -0.57
C GLY A 25 17.25 17.08 0.58
N ASP A 26 17.96 17.29 1.69
CA ASP A 26 17.92 16.54 2.97
C ASP A 26 17.01 15.31 2.96
N ASN A 27 17.51 14.26 2.31
CA ASN A 27 16.72 13.10 1.98
C ASN A 27 16.71 12.14 3.16
N ILE A 28 15.52 11.70 3.59
CA ILE A 28 15.41 10.70 4.66
C ILE A 28 16.20 9.42 4.34
N TRP A 29 16.39 9.08 3.06
CA TRP A 29 17.23 7.96 2.63
C TRP A 29 18.68 8.14 3.08
N ASP A 30 19.23 9.33 2.85
CA ASP A 30 20.63 9.64 3.13
C ASP A 30 20.88 9.81 4.64
N LYS A 31 19.86 10.14 5.43
CA LYS A 31 19.97 10.22 6.88
C LYS A 31 19.79 8.86 7.57
N TYR A 32 18.76 8.10 7.19
CA TYR A 32 18.32 6.94 7.97
C TYR A 32 18.55 5.58 7.27
N PHE A 33 18.92 5.57 5.98
CA PHE A 33 18.96 4.34 5.18
C PHE A 33 20.27 4.15 4.38
N THR A 34 21.31 4.94 4.61
CA THR A 34 22.59 4.86 3.87
C THR A 34 23.29 3.51 3.94
N SER A 35 23.12 2.79 5.05
CA SER A 35 23.65 1.43 5.24
C SER A 35 22.91 0.38 4.40
N HIS A 36 21.79 0.74 3.77
CA HIS A 36 20.94 -0.17 3.01
C HIS A 36 21.00 0.15 1.52
N LYS A 37 21.48 -0.81 0.71
CA LYS A 37 21.39 -0.72 -0.75
C LYS A 37 19.94 -0.69 -1.25
N VAL A 38 19.06 -1.34 -0.50
CA VAL A 38 17.63 -1.47 -0.79
C VAL A 38 16.89 -1.49 0.53
N VAL A 39 15.84 -0.67 0.65
CA VAL A 39 14.97 -0.66 1.82
C VAL A 39 13.76 -1.55 1.54
N LYS A 40 13.66 -2.64 2.30
CA LYS A 40 12.49 -3.51 2.34
C LYS A 40 11.55 -3.04 3.45
N ARG A 41 10.29 -3.46 3.40
CA ARG A 41 9.31 -3.07 4.44
C ARG A 41 9.63 -3.64 5.82
N GLU A 42 10.25 -4.81 5.88
CA GLU A 42 10.72 -5.38 7.16
C GLU A 42 11.72 -4.45 7.87
N ILE A 43 12.57 -3.75 7.11
CA ILE A 43 13.49 -2.75 7.65
C ILE A 43 12.70 -1.57 8.21
N LEU A 44 11.60 -1.18 7.56
CA LEU A 44 10.72 -0.11 8.07
C LEU A 44 10.01 -0.51 9.37
N ASP A 45 9.59 -1.76 9.54
CA ASP A 45 8.98 -2.24 10.81
C ASP A 45 9.97 -2.15 11.98
N VAL A 46 11.22 -2.57 11.75
CA VAL A 46 12.30 -2.45 12.76
C VAL A 46 12.59 -0.98 13.04
N MET A 47 12.80 -0.18 12.01
CA MET A 47 13.15 1.24 12.15
C MET A 47 12.05 2.02 12.88
N TYR A 48 10.78 1.80 12.54
CA TYR A 48 9.65 2.46 13.19
C TYR A 48 9.52 2.09 14.67
N SER A 49 9.80 0.83 15.03
CA SER A 49 9.74 0.36 16.42
C SER A 49 10.82 1.00 17.31
N SER A 50 11.89 1.51 16.71
CA SER A 50 13.03 2.13 17.39
C SER A 50 13.34 3.51 16.83
N ILE A 51 12.33 4.28 16.42
CA ILE A 51 12.53 5.55 15.72
C ILE A 51 13.36 6.51 16.61
N GLN A 52 14.49 6.97 16.08
CA GLN A 52 15.28 8.06 16.66
C GLN A 52 15.46 9.12 15.59
N ALA A 53 14.38 9.88 15.35
CA ALA A 53 14.41 10.98 14.41
C ALA A 53 15.19 12.16 15.00
N GLU A 54 16.02 12.81 14.19
CA GLU A 54 16.80 13.98 14.59
C GLU A 54 15.94 15.24 14.74
N SER A 55 14.74 15.26 14.15
CA SER A 55 13.78 16.36 14.22
C SER A 55 12.33 15.88 14.12
N ASP A 56 11.39 16.70 14.55
CA ASP A 56 9.95 16.45 14.38
C ASP A 56 9.56 16.32 12.90
N GLU A 57 10.21 17.09 12.02
CA GLU A 57 10.00 17.00 10.58
C GLU A 57 10.42 15.63 10.05
N ASP A 58 11.58 15.13 10.44
CA ASP A 58 12.04 13.80 10.07
C ASP A 58 11.13 12.71 10.63
N ALA A 59 10.67 12.85 11.88
CA ALA A 59 9.72 11.93 12.48
C ALA A 59 8.43 11.84 11.63
N MET A 60 7.87 12.97 11.21
CA MET A 60 6.70 12.99 10.32
C MET A 60 6.97 12.32 8.97
N LYS A 61 8.11 12.59 8.34
CA LYS A 61 8.48 11.96 7.05
C LYS A 61 8.61 10.44 7.18
N LEU A 62 9.24 9.96 8.26
CA LEU A 62 9.40 8.54 8.53
C LEU A 62 8.06 7.86 8.83
N VAL A 63 7.16 8.51 9.58
CA VAL A 63 5.80 8.04 9.83
C VAL A 63 4.99 7.93 8.53
N PHE A 64 5.05 8.95 7.66
CA PHE A 64 4.36 8.88 6.38
C PHE A 64 4.95 7.82 5.46
N LEU A 65 6.27 7.64 5.46
CA LEU A 65 6.91 6.58 4.70
C LEU A 65 6.41 5.21 5.18
N TYR A 66 6.39 5.00 6.50
CA TYR A 66 5.88 3.78 7.10
C TYR A 66 4.42 3.54 6.72
N PHE A 67 3.56 4.55 6.86
CA PHE A 67 2.14 4.45 6.54
C PHE A 67 1.91 4.09 5.08
N VAL A 68 2.54 4.80 4.13
CA VAL A 68 2.39 4.48 2.70
C VAL A 68 2.90 3.08 2.41
N ALA A 69 4.12 2.78 2.89
CA ALA A 69 4.74 1.51 2.62
C ALA A 69 3.94 0.34 3.20
N GLN A 70 3.35 0.46 4.38
CA GLN A 70 2.63 -0.65 5.01
C GLN A 70 1.15 -0.69 4.69
N ALA A 71 0.47 0.46 4.70
CA ALA A 71 -0.98 0.54 4.57
C ALA A 71 -1.47 0.67 3.12
N LEU A 72 -0.71 1.31 2.23
CA LEU A 72 -1.15 1.56 0.86
C LEU A 72 -0.60 0.55 -0.14
N LEU A 73 0.65 0.11 0.02
CA LEU A 73 1.25 -0.80 -0.94
C LEU A 73 0.79 -2.24 -0.67
N SER A 74 0.23 -2.93 -1.67
CA SER A 74 -0.41 -4.26 -1.50
C SER A 74 0.56 -5.47 -1.42
N ASN A 75 1.85 -5.21 -1.58
CA ASN A 75 2.88 -6.24 -1.82
C ASN A 75 3.41 -6.88 -0.52
N MET A 76 4.07 -8.04 -0.62
CA MET A 76 4.67 -8.77 0.52
C MET A 76 5.68 -7.93 1.31
N LYS A 77 5.91 -8.31 2.59
CA LYS A 77 6.94 -7.72 3.47
C LYS A 77 8.36 -7.70 2.87
N SER A 78 8.68 -8.72 2.07
CA SER A 78 9.98 -8.86 1.40
C SER A 78 10.16 -7.93 0.21
N THR A 79 9.12 -7.21 -0.21
CA THR A 79 9.17 -6.33 -1.37
C THR A 79 9.88 -5.02 -1.01
N ASN A 80 10.68 -4.54 -1.96
CA ASN A 80 11.35 -3.26 -1.87
C ASN A 80 10.32 -2.13 -1.79
N VAL A 81 10.59 -1.15 -0.94
CA VAL A 81 9.84 0.11 -0.92
C VAL A 81 10.16 0.86 -2.20
N PRO A 82 9.16 1.25 -3.02
CA PRO A 82 9.39 2.02 -4.22
C PRO A 82 10.09 3.33 -3.87
N ASP A 83 11.15 3.66 -4.61
CA ASP A 83 11.94 4.88 -4.44
C ASP A 83 11.06 6.15 -4.48
N MET A 84 9.99 6.12 -5.27
CA MET A 84 8.97 7.16 -5.31
C MET A 84 8.42 7.54 -3.92
N CYS A 85 8.25 6.58 -3.00
CA CYS A 85 7.75 6.85 -1.66
C CYS A 85 8.71 7.76 -0.90
N PHE A 86 10.02 7.53 -1.03
CA PHE A 86 11.05 8.38 -0.42
C PHE A 86 11.04 9.79 -1.02
N ARG A 87 10.90 9.92 -2.35
CA ARG A 87 10.81 11.23 -3.00
C ARG A 87 9.60 12.03 -2.51
N LEU A 88 8.45 11.38 -2.37
CA LEU A 88 7.23 12.05 -1.92
C LEU A 88 7.32 12.50 -0.46
N VAL A 89 7.82 11.68 0.47
CA VAL A 89 7.92 12.11 1.86
C VAL A 89 8.94 13.22 2.08
N ASN A 90 9.95 13.36 1.22
CA ASN A 90 10.85 14.53 1.24
C ASN A 90 10.18 15.82 0.77
N ASN A 91 9.01 15.75 0.12
CA ASN A 91 8.21 16.90 -0.29
C ASN A 91 6.75 16.70 0.12
N LEU A 92 6.40 17.08 1.35
CA LEU A 92 5.07 16.85 1.90
C LEU A 92 3.95 17.56 1.12
N ASP A 93 4.24 18.69 0.46
CA ASP A 93 3.26 19.33 -0.43
C ASP A 93 2.93 18.42 -1.62
N ALA A 94 3.95 17.85 -2.25
CA ALA A 94 3.80 16.87 -3.31
C ALA A 94 3.09 15.60 -2.83
N PHE A 95 3.45 15.09 -1.65
CA PHE A 95 2.80 13.95 -1.02
C PHE A 95 1.29 14.17 -0.85
N ASN A 96 0.90 15.35 -0.38
CA ASN A 96 -0.49 15.70 -0.09
C ASN A 96 -1.34 15.88 -1.35
N VAL A 97 -0.76 16.35 -2.46
CA VAL A 97 -1.47 16.45 -3.75
C VAL A 97 -1.34 15.19 -4.59
N TYR A 98 -0.53 14.22 -4.19
CA TYR A 98 -0.33 13.00 -4.97
C TYR A 98 -1.61 12.17 -5.08
N SER A 99 -1.85 11.60 -6.26
CA SER A 99 -3.05 10.80 -6.52
C SER A 99 -2.90 9.36 -6.02
N TRP A 100 -2.80 9.21 -4.69
CA TRP A 100 -2.71 7.92 -4.01
C TRP A 100 -3.82 6.95 -4.43
N GLY A 101 -5.04 7.44 -4.67
CA GLY A 101 -6.17 6.63 -5.12
C GLY A 101 -5.98 6.09 -6.54
N SER A 102 -5.41 6.88 -7.45
CA SER A 102 -5.07 6.42 -8.80
C SER A 102 -3.93 5.40 -8.76
N TYR A 103 -2.88 5.66 -7.98
CA TYR A 103 -1.76 4.73 -7.82
C TYR A 103 -2.25 3.37 -7.28
N LEU A 104 -3.00 3.39 -6.18
CA LEU A 104 -3.55 2.18 -5.56
C LEU A 104 -4.43 1.39 -6.52
N TRP A 105 -5.23 2.08 -7.33
CA TRP A 105 -6.08 1.45 -8.34
C TRP A 105 -5.28 0.67 -9.39
N TYR A 106 -4.20 1.28 -9.91
CA TYR A 106 -3.38 0.63 -10.93
C TYR A 106 -2.54 -0.51 -10.35
N ASP A 107 -1.94 -0.31 -9.17
CA ASP A 107 -1.21 -1.38 -8.46
C ASP A 107 -2.14 -2.57 -8.21
N LEU A 108 -3.32 -2.35 -7.63
CA LEU A 108 -4.32 -3.39 -7.40
C LEU A 108 -4.69 -4.13 -8.69
N LYS A 109 -4.97 -3.39 -9.76
CA LYS A 109 -5.33 -3.97 -11.06
C LYS A 109 -4.21 -4.87 -11.60
N ASP A 110 -2.96 -4.45 -11.46
CA ASP A 110 -1.79 -5.21 -11.89
C ASP A 110 -1.60 -6.49 -11.06
N GLN A 111 -1.69 -6.39 -9.73
CA GLN A 111 -1.61 -7.56 -8.85
C GLN A 111 -2.73 -8.57 -9.12
N MET A 112 -3.97 -8.11 -9.34
CA MET A 112 -5.10 -8.97 -9.69
C MET A 112 -4.89 -9.68 -11.03
N LYS A 113 -4.35 -8.98 -12.03
CA LYS A 113 -3.99 -9.60 -13.32
C LYS A 113 -2.92 -10.68 -13.16
N LYS A 114 -1.84 -10.36 -12.43
CA LYS A 114 -0.79 -11.34 -12.10
C LYS A 114 -1.39 -12.57 -11.44
N ARG A 115 -2.29 -12.41 -10.45
CA ARG A 115 -2.99 -13.53 -9.80
C ARG A 115 -3.79 -14.38 -10.79
N ALA A 116 -4.59 -13.77 -11.65
CA ALA A 116 -5.39 -14.50 -12.64
C ALA A 116 -4.49 -15.32 -13.59
N MET A 117 -3.37 -14.75 -14.01
CA MET A 117 -2.36 -15.46 -14.81
C MET A 117 -1.69 -16.59 -14.02
N PHE A 118 -1.25 -16.35 -12.78
CA PHE A 118 -0.63 -17.39 -11.95
C PHE A 118 -1.58 -18.54 -11.62
N GLN A 119 -2.87 -18.26 -11.34
CA GLN A 119 -3.87 -19.31 -11.12
C GLN A 119 -3.99 -20.24 -12.34
N SER A 120 -4.00 -19.67 -13.54
CA SER A 120 -4.00 -20.45 -14.79
C SER A 120 -2.75 -21.33 -14.93
N VAL A 121 -1.58 -20.83 -14.51
CA VAL A 121 -0.32 -21.58 -14.52
C VAL A 121 -0.27 -22.65 -13.43
N THR A 122 -0.81 -22.41 -12.23
CA THR A 122 -0.87 -23.40 -11.15
C THR A 122 -1.90 -24.51 -11.42
N MET A 123 -2.97 -24.21 -12.16
CA MET A 123 -3.86 -25.25 -12.67
C MET A 123 -3.13 -26.21 -13.63
N ILE A 124 -2.18 -25.67 -14.41
CA ILE A 124 -1.32 -26.45 -15.31
C ILE A 124 -0.21 -27.17 -14.54
N ASN A 125 0.32 -26.57 -13.46
CA ASN A 125 1.47 -27.09 -12.72
C ASN A 125 1.19 -27.10 -11.20
N LYS A 126 0.59 -28.20 -10.70
CA LYS A 126 0.12 -28.40 -9.31
C LYS A 126 1.18 -28.21 -8.21
N LYS A 127 2.46 -28.06 -8.55
CA LYS A 127 3.57 -27.92 -7.59
C LYS A 127 3.93 -26.48 -7.22
N LEU A 128 3.45 -25.47 -7.96
CA LEU A 128 3.84 -24.07 -7.72
C LEU A 128 2.83 -23.35 -6.82
N VAL A 129 2.63 -23.83 -5.59
CA VAL A 129 1.82 -23.09 -4.60
C VAL A 129 2.66 -21.95 -4.04
N THR A 130 2.53 -20.77 -4.63
CA THR A 130 3.02 -19.53 -4.02
C THR A 130 1.82 -18.84 -3.36
N CYS A 131 1.75 -18.90 -2.03
CA CYS A 131 0.83 -18.11 -1.24
C CYS A 131 1.21 -16.63 -1.37
N TYR A 132 0.46 -15.88 -2.15
CA TYR A 132 0.43 -14.43 -2.03
C TYR A 132 -0.75 -14.10 -1.13
N ASP A 133 -0.45 -13.67 0.09
CA ASP A 133 -1.44 -13.33 1.11
C ASP A 133 -2.25 -12.11 0.67
N LEU A 134 -3.56 -12.31 0.44
CA LEU A 134 -4.55 -11.22 0.43
C LEU A 134 -4.66 -10.53 1.80
N ASN A 135 -4.00 -11.06 2.84
CA ASN A 135 -3.95 -10.54 4.21
C ASN A 135 -3.41 -9.10 4.32
N ARG A 136 -2.97 -8.50 3.21
CA ARG A 136 -2.49 -7.12 3.17
C ARG A 136 -3.11 -6.28 2.07
N LEU A 137 -4.24 -6.72 1.50
CA LEU A 137 -5.11 -5.78 0.81
C LEU A 137 -5.43 -4.66 1.84
N PRO A 138 -5.16 -3.38 1.56
CA PRO A 138 -5.57 -2.31 2.45
C PRO A 138 -7.00 -2.57 2.92
N VAL A 139 -7.26 -2.47 4.22
CA VAL A 139 -8.59 -2.69 4.81
C VAL A 139 -9.70 -2.01 4.00
N VAL A 140 -9.42 -0.80 3.52
CA VAL A 140 -10.25 -0.01 2.60
C VAL A 140 -10.70 -0.78 1.35
N LEU A 141 -9.85 -1.63 0.77
CA LEU A 141 -10.17 -2.46 -0.39
C LEU A 141 -10.99 -3.69 -0.05
N GLN A 142 -10.81 -4.28 1.14
CA GLN A 142 -11.70 -5.34 1.63
C GLN A 142 -13.11 -4.78 1.83
N ILE A 143 -13.21 -3.63 2.51
CA ILE A 143 -14.48 -2.91 2.69
C ILE A 143 -15.09 -2.56 1.34
N TRP A 144 -14.31 -1.99 0.42
CA TRP A 144 -14.79 -1.64 -0.92
C TRP A 144 -15.28 -2.87 -1.71
N ALA A 145 -14.59 -4.01 -1.63
CA ALA A 145 -15.01 -5.24 -2.29
C ALA A 145 -16.30 -5.79 -1.68
N TYR A 146 -16.45 -5.76 -0.36
CA TYR A 146 -17.68 -6.19 0.31
C TYR A 146 -18.88 -5.29 -0.03
N ASP A 147 -18.65 -3.99 -0.13
CA ASP A 147 -19.69 -3.00 -0.44
C ASP A 147 -20.13 -3.07 -1.91
N CYS A 148 -19.21 -3.37 -2.83
CA CYS A 148 -19.53 -3.49 -4.27
C CYS A 148 -20.09 -4.86 -4.68
N PHE A 149 -19.82 -5.92 -3.91
CA PHE A 149 -20.16 -7.30 -4.26
C PHE A 149 -20.83 -8.01 -3.08
N PRO A 150 -22.16 -7.84 -2.89
CA PRO A 150 -22.88 -8.36 -1.73
C PRO A 150 -22.77 -9.89 -1.58
N ASP A 151 -22.86 -10.64 -2.68
CA ASP A 151 -22.75 -12.11 -2.65
C ASP A 151 -21.33 -12.57 -2.25
N PHE A 152 -20.30 -11.82 -2.66
CA PHE A 152 -18.92 -12.06 -2.26
C PHE A 152 -18.74 -11.76 -0.77
N ALA A 153 -19.33 -10.67 -0.29
CA ALA A 153 -19.32 -10.30 1.11
C ALA A 153 -20.01 -11.34 2.00
N MET A 154 -21.18 -11.83 1.60
CA MET A 154 -21.91 -12.87 2.36
C MET A 154 -21.08 -14.14 2.54
N LYS A 155 -20.23 -14.49 1.57
CA LYS A 155 -19.40 -15.70 1.61
C LYS A 155 -18.08 -15.53 2.35
N HIS A 156 -17.51 -14.32 2.32
CA HIS A 156 -16.12 -14.08 2.73
C HIS A 156 -15.92 -13.02 3.80
N ALA A 157 -16.95 -12.24 4.16
CA ALA A 157 -16.88 -11.30 5.26
C ALA A 157 -17.40 -11.95 6.54
N ILE A 158 -16.70 -11.71 7.65
CA ILE A 158 -17.24 -11.97 8.98
C ILE A 158 -18.03 -10.73 9.36
N TYR A 159 -19.31 -10.84 9.71
CA TYR A 159 -20.10 -9.67 10.11
C TYR A 159 -20.07 -9.49 11.63
N ASP A 160 -20.19 -8.24 12.06
CA ASP A 160 -20.62 -7.94 13.42
C ASP A 160 -22.15 -7.98 13.46
N ASP A 161 -22.73 -8.99 14.12
CA ASP A 161 -24.17 -9.23 14.17
C ASP A 161 -24.95 -8.03 14.73
N GLU A 162 -24.32 -7.19 15.57
CA GLU A 162 -24.95 -5.99 16.12
C GLU A 162 -24.95 -4.81 15.13
N LYS A 163 -23.90 -4.68 14.30
CA LYS A 163 -23.69 -3.50 13.44
C LYS A 163 -24.03 -3.75 11.97
N LYS A 164 -24.28 -5.00 11.57
CA LYS A 164 -24.48 -5.43 10.17
C LYS A 164 -23.39 -4.95 9.22
N CYS A 165 -22.18 -4.72 9.72
CA CYS A 165 -21.03 -4.31 8.94
C CYS A 165 -19.97 -5.42 8.91
N PRO A 166 -19.27 -5.61 7.78
CA PRO A 166 -18.20 -6.59 7.70
C PRO A 166 -17.05 -6.20 8.64
N LYS A 167 -16.68 -7.10 9.55
CA LYS A 167 -15.47 -7.04 10.37
C LYS A 167 -14.25 -7.17 9.48
N ILE A 168 -13.26 -6.34 9.79
CA ILE A 168 -11.93 -6.42 9.19
C ILE A 168 -11.31 -7.75 9.63
N LEU A 169 -10.93 -8.57 8.65
CA LEU A 169 -10.19 -9.80 8.92
C LEU A 169 -8.73 -9.43 9.22
N ASN A 170 -8.33 -9.55 10.49
CA ASN A 170 -6.94 -9.43 10.93
C ASN A 170 -6.12 -10.65 10.53
#